data_AF-A0A953EY12-F1
#
_entry.id   AF-A0A953EY12-F1
#
_cell.length_a   1.000
_cell.length_b   1.000
_cell.length_c   1.000
_cell.angle_alpha   90.00
_cell.angle_beta   90.00
_cell.angle_gamma   90.00
#
_symmetry.space_group_name_H-M   'P 1'
#
loop_
_entity.id
_entity.type
_entity.pdbx_description
1 polymer ?
#
loop_
_entity_poly.entity_id
_entity_poly.type
_entity_poly.pdbx_seq_one_letter_code
_entity_poly.pdbx_strand_id
1 'polypeptide(L)'
;MAPDWCLMGLAATWPRCLPTRIKKSRCAFPIDDRWLKFSTADLELLALDWLDELRGEVTNEKVVSSSVTWMGFTAPPELQWNFIMAAVRFASTDEELGHIAAGPMECLLSRYGADVIDRFEERARLDSKFARAMTGVWRHLMSDDVWQRVATIQSGVSDPLN
;
A
#
# COMPACT_ATOMS: atom_id res chain seq x y z
N MET A 1 -45.06 46.00 -29.94
CA MET A 1 -45.39 44.65 -29.43
C MET A 1 -44.14 43.80 -29.52
N ALA A 2 -43.46 43.61 -28.39
CA ALA A 2 -42.55 42.47 -28.19
C ALA A 2 -43.38 41.30 -27.63
N PRO A 3 -42.80 40.09 -27.63
CA PRO A 3 -42.48 39.59 -26.30
C PRO A 3 -41.07 38.98 -26.16
N ASP A 4 -40.55 39.20 -24.95
CA ASP A 4 -39.37 38.64 -24.31
C ASP A 4 -39.49 37.13 -24.02
N TRP A 5 -38.34 36.46 -24.20
CA TRP A 5 -37.63 35.46 -23.36
C TRP A 5 -38.35 34.53 -22.36
N CYS A 6 -37.69 33.37 -22.23
CA CYS A 6 -37.51 32.54 -21.04
C CYS A 6 -38.40 31.29 -20.96
N LEU A 7 -37.81 30.13 -21.31
CA LEU A 7 -37.80 28.95 -20.45
C LEU A 7 -36.64 28.02 -20.85
N MET A 8 -35.92 27.60 -19.83
CA MET A 8 -34.68 26.85 -19.83
C MET A 8 -34.89 25.38 -20.21
N GLY A 9 -33.85 24.74 -20.77
CA GLY A 9 -33.83 23.29 -20.97
C GLY A 9 -32.66 22.79 -21.80
N LEU A 10 -31.41 23.07 -21.38
CA LEU A 10 -30.21 22.46 -21.97
C LEU A 10 -30.21 20.95 -21.66
N ALA A 11 -30.57 20.13 -22.64
CA ALA A 11 -30.27 18.70 -22.64
C ALA A 11 -29.02 18.46 -23.50
N ALA A 12 -27.84 18.72 -22.91
CA ALA A 12 -26.58 18.24 -23.47
C ALA A 12 -26.52 16.72 -23.26
N THR A 13 -26.61 15.95 -24.34
CA THR A 13 -26.45 14.50 -24.33
C THR A 13 -24.98 14.14 -24.11
N TRP A 14 -24.64 13.70 -22.90
CA TRP A 14 -23.35 13.08 -22.59
C TRP A 14 -23.27 11.66 -23.18
N PRO A 15 -22.16 11.26 -23.81
CA PRO A 15 -21.97 9.86 -24.17
C PRO A 15 -21.82 9.02 -22.90
N ARG A 16 -22.66 7.98 -22.84
CA ARG A 16 -22.80 6.97 -21.81
C ARG A 16 -21.42 6.36 -21.46
N CYS A 17 -20.88 6.67 -20.29
CA CYS A 17 -19.72 5.96 -19.73
C CYS A 17 -20.04 4.46 -19.68
N LEU A 18 -19.26 3.66 -20.41
CA LEU A 18 -19.23 2.21 -20.25
C LEU A 18 -18.69 1.90 -18.84
N PRO A 19 -19.31 0.97 -18.08
CA PRO A 19 -18.71 0.53 -16.84
C PRO A 19 -17.40 -0.18 -17.17
N THR A 20 -16.29 0.38 -16.72
CA THR A 20 -15.00 -0.31 -16.75
C THR A 20 -15.16 -1.61 -15.98
N ARG A 21 -14.96 -2.72 -16.70
CA ARG A 21 -14.95 -4.07 -16.15
C ARG A 21 -13.84 -4.14 -15.11
N ILE A 22 -14.20 -3.98 -13.83
CA ILE A 22 -13.31 -4.31 -12.71
C ILE A 22 -12.92 -5.77 -12.89
N LYS A 23 -11.68 -6.01 -13.32
CA LYS A 23 -11.14 -7.36 -13.42
C LYS A 23 -11.01 -7.86 -11.99
N LYS A 24 -11.96 -8.69 -11.53
CA LYS A 24 -11.87 -9.43 -10.26
C LYS A 24 -10.49 -10.09 -10.20
N SER A 25 -9.68 -9.69 -9.22
CA SER A 25 -8.38 -10.33 -8.99
C SER A 25 -8.61 -11.79 -8.58
N ARG A 26 -7.75 -12.68 -9.09
CA ARG A 26 -7.99 -14.14 -9.10
C ARG A 26 -7.68 -14.84 -7.77
N CYS A 27 -7.26 -14.12 -6.74
CA CYS A 27 -7.04 -14.61 -5.38
C CYS A 27 -7.29 -13.49 -4.37
N ALA A 28 -8.55 -13.06 -4.22
CA ALA A 28 -8.91 -12.14 -3.14
C ALA A 28 -9.32 -12.96 -1.92
N PHE A 29 -8.43 -13.15 -0.96
CA PHE A 29 -8.87 -13.46 0.40
C PHE A 29 -9.87 -12.39 0.82
N PRO A 30 -11.04 -12.75 1.38
CA PRO A 30 -11.99 -11.75 1.86
C PRO A 30 -11.30 -10.84 2.87
N ILE A 31 -11.71 -9.57 2.89
CA ILE A 31 -11.27 -8.66 3.95
C ILE A 31 -11.81 -9.22 5.27
N ASP A 32 -10.93 -9.32 6.27
CA ASP A 32 -11.31 -9.71 7.63
C ASP A 32 -11.72 -8.45 8.41
N ASP A 33 -12.99 -8.39 8.82
CA ASP A 33 -13.58 -7.26 9.54
C ASP A 33 -12.88 -6.96 10.87
N ARG A 34 -12.10 -7.90 11.42
CA ARG A 34 -11.30 -7.64 12.63
C ARG A 34 -10.35 -6.45 12.46
N TRP A 35 -9.84 -6.23 11.25
CA TRP A 35 -8.91 -5.13 10.96
C TRP A 35 -9.59 -3.76 11.02
N LEU A 36 -10.90 -3.69 10.74
CA LEU A 36 -11.65 -2.44 10.76
C LEU A 36 -11.76 -1.82 12.17
N LYS A 37 -11.41 -2.59 13.20
CA LYS A 37 -11.36 -2.12 14.59
C LYS A 37 -10.03 -1.44 14.94
N PHE A 38 -9.01 -1.58 14.10
CA PHE A 38 -7.69 -1.01 14.36
C PHE A 38 -7.72 0.49 14.07
N SER A 39 -7.42 1.28 15.09
CA SER A 39 -7.07 2.68 14.94
C SER A 39 -5.65 2.84 14.39
N THR A 40 -5.28 4.06 14.00
CA THR A 40 -3.89 4.39 13.68
C THR A 40 -2.95 4.04 14.82
N ALA A 41 -3.34 4.31 16.07
CA ALA A 41 -2.51 3.98 17.23
C ALA A 41 -2.30 2.46 17.38
N ASP A 42 -3.32 1.65 17.10
CA ASP A 42 -3.20 0.19 17.15
C ASP A 42 -2.24 -0.34 16.07
N LEU A 43 -2.26 0.26 14.87
CA LEU A 43 -1.30 -0.08 13.81
C LEU A 43 0.13 0.34 14.15
N GLU A 44 0.29 1.48 14.82
CA GLU A 44 1.59 1.95 15.29
C GLU A 44 2.17 1.03 16.36
N LEU A 45 1.35 0.60 17.32
CA LEU A 45 1.74 -0.40 18.32
C LEU A 45 2.08 -1.74 17.66
N LEU A 46 1.26 -2.20 16.70
CA LEU A 46 1.54 -3.43 15.96
C LEU A 46 2.89 -3.35 15.20
N ALA A 47 3.20 -2.19 14.62
CA ALA A 47 4.46 -1.97 13.92
C ALA A 47 5.65 -2.00 14.88
N LEU A 48 5.54 -1.36 16.05
CA LEU A 48 6.58 -1.39 17.09
C LEU A 48 6.80 -2.82 17.59
N ASP A 49 5.73 -3.51 17.99
CA ASP A 49 5.79 -4.89 18.48
C ASP A 49 6.43 -5.84 17.44
N TRP A 50 6.12 -5.65 16.16
CA TRP A 50 6.71 -6.46 15.09
C TRP A 50 8.20 -6.16 14.87
N LEU A 51 8.61 -4.89 14.94
CA LEU A 51 10.03 -4.53 14.82
C LEU A 51 10.83 -5.06 16.02
N ASP A 52 10.27 -5.01 17.23
CA ASP A 52 10.90 -5.60 18.42
C ASP A 52 11.04 -7.13 18.28
N GLU A 53 10.07 -7.82 17.65
CA GLU A 53 10.20 -9.24 17.30
C GLU A 53 11.34 -9.47 16.30
N LEU A 54 11.46 -8.64 15.25
CA LEU A 54 12.55 -8.76 14.27
C LEU A 54 13.93 -8.55 14.91
N ARG A 55 14.04 -7.69 15.92
CA ARG A 55 15.28 -7.48 16.70
C ARG A 55 15.63 -8.64 17.62
N GLY A 56 14.71 -9.60 17.80
CA GLY A 56 14.84 -10.67 18.80
C GLY A 56 14.69 -10.17 20.24
N GLU A 57 14.10 -8.98 20.45
CA GLU A 57 13.90 -8.38 21.76
C GLU A 57 12.67 -8.94 22.50
N VAL A 58 11.80 -9.67 21.78
CA VAL A 58 10.61 -10.32 22.34
C VAL A 58 10.93 -11.76 22.78
N THR A 59 10.70 -12.06 24.07
CA THR A 59 11.02 -13.35 24.71
C THR A 59 9.81 -14.26 24.95
N ASN A 60 8.61 -13.94 24.41
CA ASN A 60 7.37 -14.61 24.81
C ASN A 60 6.41 -14.98 23.65
N GLU A 61 5.50 -15.94 23.90
CA GLU A 61 4.55 -16.68 23.03
C GLU A 61 3.78 -15.91 21.92
N LYS A 62 3.78 -14.56 21.92
CA LYS A 62 3.08 -13.76 20.92
C LYS A 62 3.94 -13.63 19.65
N VAL A 63 3.60 -14.43 18.65
CA VAL A 63 4.16 -14.32 17.29
C VAL A 63 3.40 -13.20 16.55
N VAL A 64 3.94 -11.98 16.55
CA VAL A 64 3.37 -10.78 15.91
C VAL A 64 3.55 -10.85 14.40
N SER A 65 4.64 -11.43 13.92
CA SER A 65 4.93 -11.70 12.51
C SER A 65 3.78 -12.43 11.79
N SER A 66 3.10 -13.36 12.47
CA SER A 66 1.90 -14.02 11.93
C SER A 66 0.76 -13.02 11.71
N SER A 67 0.54 -12.08 12.63
CA SER A 67 -0.48 -11.04 12.49
C SER A 67 -0.18 -10.11 11.32
N VAL A 68 1.08 -9.67 11.16
CA VAL A 68 1.53 -8.84 10.04
C VAL A 68 1.39 -9.57 8.70
N THR A 69 1.74 -10.85 8.67
CA THR A 69 1.55 -11.72 7.50
C THR A 69 0.07 -11.78 7.11
N TRP A 70 -0.81 -12.10 8.06
CA TRP A 70 -2.25 -12.14 7.81
C TRP A 70 -2.82 -10.77 7.42
N MET A 71 -2.29 -9.67 7.96
CA MET A 71 -2.69 -8.30 7.58
C MET A 71 -2.45 -8.05 6.08
N GLY A 72 -1.29 -8.44 5.55
CA GLY A 72 -0.99 -8.32 4.11
C GLY A 72 -2.02 -9.03 3.22
N PHE A 73 -2.58 -10.14 3.70
CA PHE A 73 -3.59 -10.92 2.97
C PHE A 73 -5.04 -10.53 3.24
N THR A 74 -5.37 -9.97 4.39
CA THR A 74 -6.78 -9.85 4.83
C THR A 74 -7.18 -8.45 5.27
N ALA A 75 -6.25 -7.51 5.41
CA ALA A 75 -6.59 -6.12 5.69
C ALA A 75 -6.94 -5.34 4.40
N PRO A 76 -7.79 -4.32 4.48
CA PRO A 76 -7.99 -3.32 3.42
C PRO A 76 -6.66 -2.62 3.04
N PRO A 77 -6.51 -2.15 1.79
CA PRO A 77 -5.27 -1.50 1.32
C PRO A 77 -4.90 -0.26 2.15
N GLU A 78 -5.87 0.51 2.63
CA GLU A 78 -5.60 1.68 3.47
C GLU A 78 -5.01 1.33 4.84
N LEU A 79 -5.44 0.22 5.45
CA LEU A 79 -4.85 -0.23 6.71
C LEU A 79 -3.45 -0.80 6.51
N GLN A 80 -3.24 -1.56 5.43
CA GLN A 80 -1.90 -2.03 5.05
C GLN A 80 -0.95 -0.86 4.80
N TRP A 81 -1.41 0.17 4.09
CA TRP A 81 -0.63 1.39 3.86
C TRP A 81 -0.28 2.09 5.17
N ASN A 82 -1.25 2.31 6.05
CA ASN A 82 -1.00 2.98 7.32
C ASN A 82 0.00 2.21 8.20
N PHE A 83 -0.09 0.89 8.21
CA PHE A 83 0.91 0.04 8.86
C PHE A 83 2.30 0.21 8.25
N ILE A 84 2.43 0.15 6.91
CA ILE A 84 3.71 0.34 6.21
C ILE A 84 4.33 1.68 6.58
N MET A 85 3.54 2.75 6.59
CA MET A 85 4.01 4.08 6.97
C MET A 85 4.53 4.13 8.40
N ALA A 86 3.84 3.48 9.34
CA ALA A 86 4.29 3.37 10.72
C ALA A 86 5.58 2.54 10.82
N ALA A 87 5.64 1.38 10.19
CA ALA A 87 6.78 0.48 10.20
C ALA A 87 8.03 1.14 9.60
N VAL A 88 7.93 1.77 8.43
CA VAL A 88 9.06 2.51 7.82
C VAL A 88 9.51 3.64 8.73
N ARG A 89 8.58 4.37 9.37
CA ARG A 89 8.94 5.44 10.29
C ARG A 89 9.74 4.91 11.49
N PHE A 90 9.30 3.81 12.09
CA PHE A 90 9.92 3.23 13.28
C PHE A 90 11.14 2.35 13.03
N ALA A 91 11.34 1.87 11.80
CA ALA A 91 12.48 1.04 11.46
C ALA A 91 13.80 1.77 11.78
N SER A 92 14.79 1.10 12.35
CA SER A 92 16.08 1.67 12.71
C SER A 92 17.24 1.04 11.94
N THR A 93 17.00 -0.07 11.24
CA THR A 93 18.02 -0.83 10.50
C THR A 93 17.60 -1.11 9.06
N ASP A 94 18.58 -1.37 8.19
CA ASP A 94 18.34 -1.81 6.81
C ASP A 94 17.66 -3.18 6.76
N GLU A 95 17.94 -4.06 7.73
CA GLU A 95 17.29 -5.37 7.86
C GLU A 95 15.78 -5.22 8.09
N GLU A 96 15.38 -4.31 9.00
CA GLU A 96 13.97 -3.99 9.22
C GLU A 96 13.30 -3.41 7.97
N LEU A 97 13.99 -2.51 7.25
CA LEU A 97 13.48 -1.99 5.96
C LEU A 97 13.33 -3.10 4.92
N GLY A 98 14.27 -4.04 4.86
CA GLY A 98 14.18 -5.22 3.98
C GLY A 98 12.98 -6.09 4.29
N HIS A 99 12.70 -6.36 5.57
CA HIS A 99 11.51 -7.10 5.99
C HIS A 99 10.20 -6.37 5.65
N ILE A 100 10.15 -5.04 5.81
CA ILE A 100 9.00 -4.23 5.41
C ILE A 100 8.77 -4.31 3.89
N ALA A 101 9.86 -4.26 3.13
CA ALA A 101 9.83 -4.28 1.68
C ALA A 101 9.36 -5.62 1.11
N ALA A 102 9.98 -6.72 1.54
CA ALA A 102 9.68 -8.07 1.08
C ALA A 102 8.35 -8.64 1.62
N GLY A 103 7.81 -8.07 2.71
CA GLY A 103 6.55 -8.51 3.30
C GLY A 103 5.41 -7.53 3.00
N PRO A 104 5.12 -6.58 3.91
CA PRO A 104 4.00 -5.64 3.77
C PRO A 104 3.92 -4.87 2.44
N MET A 105 5.02 -4.26 1.97
CA MET A 105 5.01 -3.47 0.74
C MET A 105 4.76 -4.34 -0.50
N GLU A 106 5.49 -5.45 -0.62
CA GLU A 106 5.29 -6.43 -1.66
C GLU A 106 3.84 -6.94 -1.69
N CYS A 107 3.29 -7.35 -0.55
CA CYS A 107 1.91 -7.84 -0.45
C CYS A 107 0.90 -6.80 -0.98
N LEU A 108 1.03 -5.54 -0.56
CA LEU A 108 0.13 -4.46 -0.96
C LEU A 108 0.21 -4.20 -2.47
N LEU A 109 1.42 -4.11 -3.02
CA LEU A 109 1.65 -3.87 -4.45
C LEU A 109 1.24 -5.06 -5.33
N SER A 110 1.45 -6.29 -4.86
CA SER A 110 1.03 -7.52 -5.56
C SER A 110 -0.47 -7.54 -5.82
N ARG A 111 -1.25 -7.09 -4.82
CA ARG A 111 -2.71 -7.22 -4.83
C ARG A 111 -3.43 -5.98 -5.32
N TYR A 112 -2.93 -4.81 -4.95
CA TYR A 112 -3.57 -3.51 -5.20
C TYR A 112 -2.67 -2.56 -5.99
N GLY A 113 -1.58 -3.06 -6.58
CA GLY A 113 -0.55 -2.24 -7.22
C GLY A 113 -1.10 -1.19 -8.19
N ALA A 114 -2.04 -1.56 -9.05
CA ALA A 114 -2.64 -0.64 -10.01
C ALA A 114 -3.38 0.55 -9.34
N ASP A 115 -3.88 0.36 -8.12
CA ASP A 115 -4.64 1.37 -7.38
C ASP A 115 -3.74 2.22 -6.45
N VAL A 116 -2.58 1.69 -6.04
CA VAL A 116 -1.73 2.31 -4.99
C VAL A 116 -0.36 2.78 -5.48
N ILE A 117 0.11 2.36 -6.67
CA ILE A 117 1.47 2.64 -7.13
C ILE A 117 1.78 4.14 -7.23
N ASP A 118 0.83 4.99 -7.63
CA ASP A 118 0.98 6.45 -7.67
C ASP A 118 1.35 7.00 -6.27
N ARG A 119 0.76 6.42 -5.21
CA ARG A 119 1.02 6.79 -3.82
C ARG A 119 2.40 6.37 -3.37
N PHE A 120 2.88 5.20 -3.83
CA PHE A 120 4.24 4.72 -3.56
C PHE A 120 5.29 5.61 -4.21
N GLU A 121 5.11 6.00 -5.48
CA GLU A 121 6.00 6.92 -6.18
C GLU A 121 6.08 8.28 -5.48
N GLU A 122 4.92 8.85 -5.15
CA GLU A 122 4.86 10.12 -4.43
C GLU A 122 5.57 10.04 -3.09
N ARG A 123 5.35 8.95 -2.32
CA ARG A 123 6.01 8.79 -1.03
C ARG A 123 7.51 8.60 -1.18
N ALA A 124 7.97 7.80 -2.13
CA ALA A 124 9.40 7.60 -2.39
C ALA A 124 10.10 8.91 -2.80
N ARG A 125 9.40 9.80 -3.52
CA ARG A 125 9.94 11.11 -3.88
C ARG A 125 10.11 12.04 -2.66
N LEU A 126 9.24 11.90 -1.66
CA LEU A 126 9.21 12.77 -0.47
C LEU A 126 10.02 12.24 0.72
N ASP A 127 10.27 10.93 0.76
CA ASP A 127 10.91 10.26 1.90
C ASP A 127 11.99 9.30 1.39
N SER A 128 13.25 9.69 1.58
CA SER A 128 14.41 8.91 1.16
C SER A 128 14.51 7.56 1.87
N LYS A 129 14.02 7.43 3.12
CA LYS A 129 14.00 6.15 3.84
C LYS A 129 12.97 5.21 3.24
N PHE A 130 11.80 5.73 2.88
CA PHE A 130 10.80 4.97 2.15
C PHE A 130 11.30 4.57 0.76
N ALA A 131 11.97 5.48 0.03
CA ALA A 131 12.60 5.17 -1.24
C ALA A 131 13.65 4.05 -1.11
N ARG A 132 14.50 4.12 -0.09
CA ARG A 132 15.45 3.05 0.24
C ARG A 132 14.73 1.74 0.51
N ALA A 133 13.67 1.73 1.32
CA ALA A 133 12.86 0.52 1.56
C ALA A 133 12.33 -0.08 0.25
N MET A 134 11.88 0.74 -0.70
CA MET A 134 11.38 0.27 -2.01
C MET A 134 12.41 -0.53 -2.81
N THR A 135 13.71 -0.37 -2.55
CA THR A 135 14.77 -1.17 -3.20
C THR A 135 14.78 -2.63 -2.80
N GLY A 136 14.19 -2.96 -1.64
CA GLY A 136 14.01 -4.34 -1.17
C GLY A 136 12.71 -5.00 -1.63
N VAL A 137 11.88 -4.35 -2.44
CA VAL A 137 10.60 -4.91 -2.93
C VAL A 137 10.86 -5.85 -4.10
N TRP A 138 10.27 -7.06 -4.05
CA TRP A 138 10.37 -8.03 -5.13
C TRP A 138 9.09 -8.00 -5.98
N ARG A 139 9.19 -8.40 -7.24
CA ARG A 139 8.09 -8.28 -8.21
C ARG A 139 6.81 -9.02 -7.83
N HIS A 140 6.92 -10.11 -7.07
CA HIS A 140 5.88 -11.09 -6.75
C HIS A 140 4.44 -10.74 -7.19
N LEU A 141 3.87 -11.48 -8.16
CA LEU A 141 2.49 -11.33 -8.66
C LEU A 141 2.05 -9.93 -9.18
N MET A 142 2.89 -8.89 -9.12
CA MET A 142 2.61 -7.59 -9.72
C MET A 142 2.49 -7.71 -11.24
N SER A 143 1.65 -6.84 -11.82
CA SER A 143 1.62 -6.66 -13.28
C SER A 143 2.95 -6.10 -13.78
N ASP A 144 3.24 -6.28 -15.07
CA ASP A 144 4.44 -5.69 -15.68
C ASP A 144 4.46 -4.17 -15.53
N ASP A 145 3.29 -3.52 -15.63
CA ASP A 145 3.14 -2.06 -15.46
C ASP A 145 3.54 -1.61 -14.05
N VAL A 146 2.99 -2.24 -13.01
CA VAL A 146 3.33 -1.92 -11.61
C VAL A 146 4.80 -2.20 -11.35
N TRP A 147 5.31 -3.34 -11.81
CA TRP A 147 6.72 -3.69 -11.60
C TRP A 147 7.67 -2.72 -12.30
N GLN A 148 7.36 -2.28 -13.51
CA GLN A 148 8.19 -1.31 -14.23
C GLN A 148 8.31 0.00 -13.45
N ARG A 149 7.23 0.44 -12.81
CA ARG A 149 7.19 1.64 -11.98
C ARG A 149 7.94 1.46 -10.66
N VAL A 150 7.80 0.30 -10.02
CA VAL A 150 8.64 -0.08 -8.87
C VAL A 150 10.12 -0.03 -9.26
N ALA A 151 10.52 -0.68 -10.36
CA ALA A 151 11.89 -0.67 -10.84
C ALA A 151 12.42 0.74 -11.14
N THR A 152 11.57 1.65 -11.63
CA THR A 152 11.93 3.07 -11.80
C THR A 152 12.28 3.72 -10.46
N ILE A 153 11.46 3.52 -9.43
CA ILE A 153 11.78 4.00 -8.07
C ILE A 153 13.13 3.43 -7.62
N GLN A 154 13.32 2.11 -7.73
CA GLN A 154 14.54 1.43 -7.27
C GLN A 154 15.80 1.96 -7.96
N SER A 155 15.76 2.15 -9.27
CA SER A 155 16.89 2.67 -10.05
C SER A 155 17.26 4.12 -9.73
N GLY A 156 16.33 4.88 -9.14
CA GLY A 156 16.55 6.27 -8.75
C GLY A 156 17.20 6.43 -7.37
N VAL A 157 17.37 5.35 -6.61
CA VAL A 157 17.94 5.38 -5.25
C VAL A 157 19.45 5.21 -5.33
N SER A 158 20.20 6.19 -4.83
CA SER A 158 21.67 6.19 -4.88
C SER A 158 22.34 5.22 -3.90
N ASP A 159 21.63 4.80 -2.86
CA ASP A 159 22.13 3.93 -1.79
C ASP A 159 21.03 2.90 -1.45
N PRO A 160 20.88 1.84 -2.28
CA PRO A 160 19.85 0.81 -2.11
C PRO A 160 20.15 -0.12 -0.92
N LEU A 161 19.16 -0.90 -0.49
CA LEU A 161 19.36 -2.02 0.42
C LEU A 161 20.24 -3.08 -0.28
N ASN A 162 21.21 -3.63 0.45
CA ASN A 162 22.15 -4.65 -0.03
C ASN A 162 21.57 -6.07 0.04
#